data_AF-A0A3N6A2Z5-F1
#
_entry.id   AF-A0A3N6A2Z5-F1
#
_cell.length_a   1.000
_cell.length_b   1.000
_cell.length_c   1.000
_cell.angle_alpha   90.00
_cell.angle_beta   90.00
_cell.angle_gamma   90.00
#
_symmetry.space_group_name_H-M   'P 1'
#
loop_
_entity.id
_entity.type
_entity.pdbx_description
1 polymer ?
#
loop_
_entity_poly.entity_id
_entity_poly.type
_entity_poly.pdbx_seq_one_letter_code
_entity_poly.pdbx_strand_id
1 'polypeptide(L)'
;MHTHPTRRDVVKLGGTVVASALLAPRLGASALAAWRRVPVGTQLWCVRKQLATDIPGTLNALSSIGFDGVELENAFGRSGAEWRKHLDAARLKACGFHHSLDELRGDKLAATIEFNHAIGNRNLIVRSLASEVYKSADRLKKTADALNEAA
;
A
#
# COMPACT_ATOMS: atom_id res chain seq x y z
N MET A 1 -9.35 8.31 -75.55
CA MET A 1 -7.87 8.23 -75.63
C MET A 1 -7.31 8.92 -74.39
N HIS A 2 -7.03 8.16 -73.33
CA HIS A 2 -6.40 8.66 -72.10
C HIS A 2 -5.18 7.78 -71.82
N THR A 3 -4.01 8.42 -71.78
CA THR A 3 -2.72 7.77 -71.52
C THR A 3 -2.54 7.56 -70.02
N HIS A 4 -2.24 6.33 -69.61
CA HIS A 4 -1.96 6.03 -68.21
C HIS A 4 -0.59 6.56 -67.79
N PRO A 5 -0.48 7.16 -66.59
CA PRO A 5 0.77 7.72 -66.09
C PRO A 5 1.84 6.63 -65.89
N THR A 6 3.09 6.99 -66.17
CA THR A 6 4.23 6.07 -66.08
C THR A 6 4.97 6.21 -64.76
N ARG A 7 5.80 5.21 -64.41
CA ARG A 7 6.58 5.19 -63.15
C ARG A 7 7.49 6.42 -62.96
N ARG A 8 7.87 7.12 -64.04
CA ARG A 8 8.65 8.37 -63.97
C ARG A 8 7.80 9.59 -63.58
N ASP A 9 6.50 9.56 -63.84
CA ASP A 9 5.58 10.65 -63.48
C ASP A 9 5.29 10.64 -61.96
N VAL A 10 5.29 9.46 -61.34
CA VAL A 10 5.13 9.28 -59.89
C VAL A 10 6.34 9.82 -59.09
N VAL A 11 7.55 9.74 -59.65
CA VAL A 11 8.77 10.23 -58.98
C VAL A 11 8.88 11.76 -59.05
N LYS A 12 8.38 12.39 -60.12
CA LYS A 12 8.31 13.87 -60.21
C LYS A 12 7.28 14.49 -59.24
N LEU A 13 6.35 13.69 -58.72
CA LEU A 13 5.40 14.09 -57.68
C LEU A 13 5.97 13.97 -56.25
N GLY A 14 7.26 13.67 -56.11
CA GLY A 14 7.96 13.60 -54.81
C GLY A 14 8.60 14.90 -54.34
N GLY A 15 8.46 16.00 -55.08
CA GLY A 15 9.07 17.29 -54.75
C GLY A 15 8.03 18.34 -54.34
N THR A 16 8.11 18.79 -53.08
CA THR A 16 7.55 20.04 -52.53
C THR A 16 6.06 20.06 -52.13
N VAL A 17 5.76 19.71 -50.86
CA VAL A 17 4.99 20.56 -49.92
C VAL A 17 5.50 20.30 -48.50
N VAL A 18 6.44 21.14 -48.04
CA VAL A 18 6.64 21.40 -46.62
C VAL A 18 5.75 22.60 -46.25
N ALA A 19 5.15 22.57 -45.06
CA ALA A 19 4.36 23.62 -44.41
C ALA A 19 2.82 23.56 -44.50
N SER A 20 2.21 22.44 -44.08
CA SER A 20 0.86 22.48 -43.48
C SER A 20 0.67 21.59 -42.24
N ALA A 21 1.69 20.85 -41.78
CA ALA A 21 1.54 19.94 -40.64
C ALA A 21 1.64 20.60 -39.24
N LEU A 22 1.80 21.93 -39.16
CA LEU A 22 1.88 22.65 -37.89
C LEU A 22 0.52 22.99 -37.25
N LEU A 23 -0.60 22.62 -37.88
CA LEU A 23 -1.95 22.95 -37.43
C LEU A 23 -2.91 21.75 -37.39
N ALA A 24 -2.40 20.52 -37.38
CA ALA A 24 -3.24 19.45 -36.84
C ALA A 24 -3.46 19.77 -35.36
N PRO A 25 -4.69 19.96 -34.88
CA PRO A 25 -4.93 19.89 -33.45
C PRO A 25 -4.35 18.53 -33.06
N ARG A 26 -3.38 18.53 -32.16
CA ARG A 26 -3.09 17.35 -31.38
C ARG A 26 -4.43 17.06 -30.72
N LEU A 27 -5.26 16.21 -31.36
CA LEU A 27 -6.39 15.56 -30.73
C LEU A 27 -5.73 14.87 -29.57
N GLY A 28 -5.77 15.57 -28.43
CA GLY A 28 -5.06 15.20 -27.24
C GLY A 28 -5.44 13.76 -27.02
N ALA A 29 -4.43 12.89 -27.02
CA ALA A 29 -4.58 11.56 -26.48
C ALA A 29 -5.45 11.73 -25.25
N SER A 30 -6.69 11.25 -25.34
CA SER A 30 -7.70 11.47 -24.32
C SER A 30 -7.01 11.10 -23.03
N ALA A 31 -6.81 12.10 -22.18
CA ALA A 31 -6.36 11.92 -20.83
C ALA A 31 -7.49 11.15 -20.12
N LEU A 32 -7.60 9.86 -20.40
CA LEU A 32 -7.86 8.88 -19.37
C LEU A 32 -6.68 9.11 -18.44
N ALA A 33 -6.84 10.05 -17.50
CA ALA A 33 -5.88 10.27 -16.45
C ALA A 33 -5.61 8.89 -15.87
N ALA A 34 -4.44 8.33 -16.17
CA ALA A 34 -4.11 6.99 -15.74
C ALA A 34 -4.28 6.99 -14.23
N TRP A 35 -5.24 6.22 -13.71
CA TRP A 35 -5.54 6.24 -12.29
C TRP A 35 -4.26 5.93 -11.56
N ARG A 36 -3.83 6.87 -10.72
CA ARG A 36 -2.60 6.73 -9.97
C ARG A 36 -2.74 5.48 -9.11
N ARG A 37 -1.85 4.50 -9.29
CA ARG A 37 -1.86 3.26 -8.50
C ARG A 37 -1.81 3.63 -7.01
N VAL A 38 -2.85 3.26 -6.27
CA VAL A 38 -2.90 3.36 -4.81
C VAL A 38 -2.38 2.04 -4.24
N PRO A 39 -1.33 2.04 -3.40
CA PRO A 39 -0.86 0.83 -2.77
C PRO A 39 -1.95 0.20 -1.90
N VAL A 40 -2.12 -1.12 -1.98
CA VAL A 40 -3.15 -1.84 -1.22
C VAL A 40 -2.51 -2.73 -0.17
N GLY A 41 -2.96 -2.60 1.07
CA GLY A 41 -2.58 -3.48 2.17
C GLY A 41 -3.71 -4.44 2.56
N THR A 42 -3.35 -5.54 3.23
CA THR A 42 -4.33 -6.45 3.85
C THR A 42 -4.04 -6.65 5.33
N GLN A 43 -5.08 -6.79 6.14
CA GLN A 43 -4.95 -7.20 7.53
C GLN A 43 -4.72 -8.71 7.61
N LEU A 44 -3.61 -9.10 8.24
CA LEU A 44 -3.13 -10.47 8.40
C LEU A 44 -4.10 -11.38 9.17
N TRP A 45 -5.03 -10.83 9.95
CA TRP A 45 -6.10 -11.61 10.60
C TRP A 45 -6.83 -12.53 9.62
N CYS A 46 -7.04 -12.10 8.37
CA CYS A 46 -7.73 -12.87 7.32
C CYS A 46 -7.03 -14.19 6.98
N VAL A 47 -5.71 -14.28 7.18
CA VAL A 47 -4.88 -15.45 6.86
C VAL A 47 -4.10 -15.97 8.08
N ARG A 48 -4.56 -15.63 9.29
CA ARG A 48 -3.88 -15.97 10.55
C ARG A 48 -3.60 -17.45 10.76
N LYS A 49 -4.45 -18.34 10.21
CA LYS A 49 -4.26 -19.79 10.33
C LYS A 49 -3.05 -20.25 9.53
N GLN A 50 -2.87 -19.70 8.33
CA GLN A 50 -1.72 -19.97 7.47
C GLN A 50 -0.45 -19.36 8.06
N LEU A 51 -0.52 -18.14 8.57
CA LEU A 51 0.61 -17.50 9.28
C LEU A 51 1.08 -18.31 10.50
N ALA A 52 0.15 -18.91 11.25
CA ALA A 52 0.51 -19.74 12.40
C ALA A 52 1.35 -20.98 12.01
N THR A 53 1.29 -21.41 10.75
CA THR A 53 2.03 -22.57 10.23
C THR A 53 3.27 -22.15 9.44
N ASP A 54 3.15 -21.13 8.57
CA ASP A 54 4.19 -20.71 7.64
C ASP A 54 4.10 -19.20 7.36
N ILE A 55 4.80 -18.40 8.17
CA ILE A 55 4.86 -16.95 7.99
C ILE A 55 5.48 -16.58 6.63
N PRO A 56 6.69 -17.07 6.26
CA PRO A 56 7.30 -16.71 4.99
C PRO A 56 6.45 -17.08 3.76
N GLY A 57 5.93 -18.30 3.70
CA GLY A 57 5.12 -18.76 2.57
C GLY A 57 3.83 -17.98 2.42
N THR A 58 3.16 -17.66 3.54
CA THR A 58 1.93 -16.86 3.51
C THR A 58 2.18 -15.44 3.01
N LEU A 59 3.24 -14.78 3.48
CA LEU A 59 3.59 -13.42 3.02
C LEU A 59 4.00 -13.40 1.55
N ASN A 60 4.75 -14.40 1.08
CA ASN A 60 5.10 -14.53 -0.33
C ASN A 60 3.87 -14.71 -1.22
N ALA A 61 2.88 -15.49 -0.76
CA ALA A 61 1.62 -15.64 -1.47
C ALA A 61 0.85 -14.31 -1.57
N LEU A 62 0.76 -13.54 -0.47
CA LEU A 62 0.12 -12.22 -0.45
C LEU A 62 0.80 -11.22 -1.40
N SER A 63 2.13 -11.19 -1.42
CA SER A 63 2.90 -10.36 -2.35
C SER A 63 2.63 -10.76 -3.81
N SER A 64 2.61 -12.07 -4.09
CA SER A 64 2.41 -12.62 -5.44
C SER A 64 1.04 -12.31 -6.03
N ILE A 65 0.01 -12.14 -5.19
CA ILE A 65 -1.34 -11.72 -5.63
C ILE A 65 -1.52 -10.20 -5.70
N GLY A 66 -0.48 -9.42 -5.38
CA GLY A 66 -0.42 -7.99 -5.65
C GLY A 66 -0.61 -7.06 -4.46
N PHE A 67 -0.56 -7.55 -3.22
CA PHE A 67 -0.54 -6.67 -2.06
C PHE A 67 0.81 -5.94 -1.93
N ASP A 68 0.75 -4.68 -1.52
CA ASP A 68 1.92 -3.82 -1.30
C ASP A 68 2.33 -3.76 0.18
N GLY A 69 1.43 -4.15 1.07
CA GLY A 69 1.68 -4.12 2.50
C GLY A 69 0.73 -4.99 3.32
N VAL A 70 1.03 -5.09 4.60
CA VAL A 70 0.27 -5.89 5.55
C VAL A 70 0.11 -5.14 6.87
N GLU A 71 -1.07 -5.27 7.46
CA GLU A 71 -1.36 -4.82 8.81
C GLU A 71 -1.28 -6.03 9.75
N LEU A 72 -0.48 -5.92 10.81
CA LEU A 72 -0.28 -7.00 11.78
C LEU A 72 -1.40 -7.00 12.83
N GLU A 73 -1.60 -8.15 13.48
CA GLU A 73 -2.50 -8.29 14.64
C GLU A 73 -1.84 -9.04 15.81
N ASN A 74 -0.80 -9.83 15.53
CA ASN A 74 0.05 -10.42 16.54
C ASN A 74 1.42 -10.75 15.92
N ALA A 75 2.43 -10.97 16.76
CA ALA A 75 3.81 -11.24 16.31
C ALA A 75 4.14 -12.74 16.16
N PHE A 76 3.23 -13.66 16.49
CA PHE A 76 3.47 -15.12 16.53
C PHE A 76 4.76 -15.51 17.29
N GLY A 77 5.08 -14.80 18.38
CA GLY A 77 6.28 -15.03 19.20
C GLY A 77 7.60 -14.68 18.52
N ARG A 78 7.58 -13.99 17.38
CA ARG A 78 8.78 -13.55 16.64
C ARG A 78 9.18 -12.14 17.03
N SER A 79 10.48 -11.88 17.01
CA SER A 79 11.03 -10.54 17.21
C SER A 79 10.71 -9.60 16.05
N GLY A 80 10.82 -8.29 16.28
CA GLY A 80 10.68 -7.29 15.22
C GLY A 80 11.73 -7.46 14.11
N ALA A 81 12.94 -7.90 14.45
CA ALA A 81 13.99 -8.19 13.49
C ALA A 81 13.68 -9.40 12.60
N GLU A 82 13.09 -10.47 13.15
CA GLU A 82 12.59 -11.60 12.36
C GLU A 82 11.47 -11.16 11.42
N TRP A 83 10.50 -10.40 11.92
CA TRP A 83 9.41 -9.86 11.09
C TRP A 83 9.93 -8.96 9.97
N ARG A 84 10.90 -8.10 10.27
CA ARG A 84 11.53 -7.25 9.25
C ARG A 84 12.13 -8.08 8.12
N LYS A 85 12.83 -9.17 8.44
CA LYS A 85 13.38 -10.09 7.43
C LYS A 85 12.28 -10.73 6.58
N HIS A 86 11.18 -11.15 7.19
CA HIS A 86 10.05 -11.74 6.47
C HIS A 86 9.37 -10.75 5.52
N LEU A 87 9.13 -9.52 5.99
CA LEU A 87 8.55 -8.45 5.20
C LEU A 87 9.45 -8.06 4.02
N ASP A 88 10.75 -7.86 4.27
CA ASP A 88 11.73 -7.52 3.22
C ASP A 88 11.82 -8.61 2.15
N ALA A 89 11.86 -9.88 2.57
CA ALA A 89 11.91 -11.02 1.65
C ALA A 89 10.67 -11.10 0.75
N ALA A 90 9.48 -10.84 1.31
CA ALA A 90 8.23 -10.80 0.55
C ALA A 90 8.01 -9.47 -0.19
N ARG A 91 8.88 -8.46 -0.01
CA ARG A 91 8.73 -7.09 -0.53
C ARG A 91 7.43 -6.41 -0.08
N LEU A 92 6.95 -6.75 1.11
CA LEU A 92 5.75 -6.16 1.73
C LEU A 92 6.15 -5.11 2.76
N LYS A 93 5.36 -4.05 2.86
CA LYS A 93 5.53 -3.04 3.92
C LYS A 93 4.59 -3.32 5.10
N ALA A 94 5.04 -3.07 6.32
CA ALA A 94 4.11 -2.95 7.44
C ALA A 94 3.31 -1.64 7.28
N CYS A 95 1.99 -1.73 7.13
CA CYS A 95 1.11 -0.56 7.00
C CYS A 95 0.26 -0.27 8.25
N GLY A 96 0.38 -1.12 9.26
CA GLY A 96 -0.20 -0.91 10.59
C GLY A 96 0.00 -2.11 11.49
N PHE A 97 -0.29 -1.95 12.77
CA PHE A 97 -0.32 -3.05 13.73
C PHE A 97 -1.39 -2.76 14.77
N HIS A 98 -2.34 -3.68 14.91
CA HIS A 98 -3.28 -3.69 16.02
C HIS A 98 -2.58 -3.95 17.36
N HIS A 99 -2.79 -3.03 18.30
CA HIS A 99 -2.39 -3.11 19.69
C HIS A 99 -3.60 -3.01 20.60
N SER A 100 -3.48 -3.59 21.78
CA SER A 100 -4.30 -3.26 22.93
C SER A 100 -3.86 -1.92 23.53
N LEU A 101 -4.77 -1.28 24.28
CA LEU A 101 -4.47 -0.02 24.94
C LEU A 101 -3.34 -0.15 25.99
N ASP A 102 -3.27 -1.30 26.66
CA ASP A 102 -2.26 -1.60 27.66
C ASP A 102 -0.85 -1.70 27.08
N GLU A 103 -0.71 -2.15 25.83
CA GLU A 103 0.59 -2.21 25.13
C GLU A 103 1.14 -0.83 24.77
N LEU A 104 0.27 0.20 24.78
CA LEU A 104 0.62 1.58 24.46
C LEU A 104 0.84 2.42 25.72
N ARG A 105 1.01 1.81 26.90
CA ARG A 105 1.16 2.52 28.17
C ARG A 105 2.16 1.85 29.10
N GLY A 106 2.66 2.64 30.05
CA GLY A 106 3.57 2.16 31.10
C GLY A 106 4.77 1.40 30.55
N ASP A 107 5.13 0.32 31.23
CA ASP A 107 6.35 -0.45 30.96
C ASP A 107 6.33 -1.20 29.61
N LYS A 108 5.15 -1.38 28.99
CA LYS A 108 5.02 -2.07 27.70
C LYS A 108 5.28 -1.16 26.51
N LEU A 109 5.12 0.16 26.67
CA LEU A 109 5.18 1.12 25.56
C LEU A 109 6.53 1.08 24.84
N ALA A 110 7.63 1.02 25.58
CA ALA A 110 8.98 1.01 25.00
C ALA A 110 9.19 -0.20 24.08
N ALA A 111 8.82 -1.41 24.54
CA ALA A 111 8.94 -2.63 23.73
C ALA A 111 8.01 -2.60 22.50
N THR A 112 6.80 -2.05 22.64
CA THR A 112 5.88 -1.87 21.52
C THR A 112 6.45 -0.93 20.46
N ILE A 113 7.03 0.20 20.87
CA ILE A 113 7.69 1.15 19.96
C ILE A 113 8.88 0.49 19.27
N GLU A 114 9.73 -0.23 20.01
CA GLU A 114 10.92 -0.90 19.46
C GLU A 114 10.53 -1.91 18.36
N PHE A 115 9.52 -2.75 18.63
CA PHE A 115 9.04 -3.71 17.65
C PHE A 115 8.53 -3.02 16.38
N ASN A 116 7.66 -2.02 16.54
CA ASN A 116 7.06 -1.30 15.40
C ASN A 116 8.13 -0.55 14.58
N HIS A 117 9.10 0.06 15.26
CA HIS A 117 10.22 0.71 14.61
C HIS A 117 11.07 -0.29 13.80
N ALA A 118 11.35 -1.48 14.35
CA ALA A 118 12.12 -2.51 13.66
C ALA A 118 11.50 -2.95 12.33
N ILE A 119 10.16 -3.06 12.28
CA ILE A 119 9.42 -3.42 11.06
C ILE A 119 9.08 -2.21 10.16
N GLY A 120 9.49 -1.00 10.55
CA GLY A 120 9.20 0.24 9.82
C GLY A 120 7.73 0.68 9.88
N ASN A 121 6.96 0.17 10.84
CA ASN A 121 5.57 0.58 11.04
C ASN A 121 5.51 1.92 11.80
N ARG A 122 4.63 2.81 11.35
CA ARG A 122 4.33 4.09 12.03
C ARG A 122 2.91 4.16 12.58
N ASN A 123 2.06 3.21 12.24
CA ASN A 123 0.64 3.24 12.57
C ASN A 123 0.35 2.19 13.66
N LEU A 124 0.28 2.65 14.91
CA LEU A 124 -0.09 1.83 16.07
C LEU A 124 -1.61 2.01 16.27
N ILE A 125 -2.38 0.94 16.14
CA ILE A 125 -3.84 1.01 16.00
C ILE A 125 -4.51 0.30 17.16
N VAL A 126 -5.35 0.99 17.93
CA VAL A 126 -6.18 0.35 18.96
C VAL A 126 -7.45 -0.20 18.30
N ARG A 127 -7.49 -1.51 18.05
CA ARG A 127 -8.58 -2.16 17.28
C ARG A 127 -9.91 -2.29 18.03
N SER A 128 -9.88 -2.18 19.36
CA SER A 128 -11.06 -2.34 20.20
C SER A 128 -10.79 -1.84 21.61
N LEU A 129 -11.83 -1.34 22.27
CA LEU A 129 -11.81 -0.99 23.69
C LEU A 129 -12.70 -1.95 24.48
N ALA A 130 -12.49 -2.04 25.80
CA ALA A 130 -13.38 -2.81 26.66
C ALA A 130 -14.81 -2.27 26.57
N SER A 131 -15.82 -3.17 26.61
CA SER A 131 -17.24 -2.80 26.49
C SER A 131 -17.67 -1.76 27.52
N GLU A 132 -17.08 -1.81 28.71
CA GLU A 132 -17.27 -0.86 29.81
C GLU A 132 -16.93 0.59 29.48
N VAL A 133 -16.02 0.83 28.52
CA VAL A 133 -15.64 2.19 28.09
C VAL A 133 -16.82 2.89 27.44
N TYR A 134 -17.63 2.16 26.68
CA TYR A 134 -18.76 2.70 25.93
C TYR A 134 -20.00 2.98 26.79
N LYS A 135 -20.00 2.59 28.07
CA LYS A 135 -21.16 2.74 28.96
C LYS A 135 -21.33 4.16 29.55
N SER A 136 -20.37 5.06 29.36
CA SER A 136 -20.49 6.45 29.83
C SER A 136 -19.56 7.41 29.09
N ALA A 137 -19.97 8.67 28.95
CA ALA A 137 -19.13 9.73 28.38
C ALA A 137 -17.81 9.92 29.17
N ASP A 138 -17.85 9.87 30.50
CA ASP A 138 -16.66 10.06 31.34
C ASP A 138 -15.61 8.97 31.11
N ARG A 139 -16.02 7.71 30.96
CA ARG A 139 -15.10 6.59 30.68
C ARG A 139 -14.50 6.67 29.29
N LEU A 140 -15.29 7.09 28.30
CA LEU A 140 -14.80 7.37 26.96
C LEU A 140 -13.77 8.50 26.98
N LYS A 141 -14.07 9.60 27.69
CA LYS A 141 -13.16 10.73 27.87
C LYS A 141 -11.84 10.31 28.52
N LYS A 142 -11.89 9.59 29.65
CA LYS A 142 -10.68 9.06 30.31
C LYS A 142 -9.83 8.17 29.38
N THR A 143 -10.49 7.40 28.52
CA THR A 143 -9.80 6.54 27.56
C THR A 143 -9.13 7.37 26.46
N ALA A 144 -9.81 8.41 25.96
CA ALA A 144 -9.26 9.35 25.00
C ALA A 144 -8.08 10.15 25.58
N ASP A 145 -8.19 10.64 26.82
CA ASP A 145 -7.11 11.35 27.51
C ASP A 145 -5.85 10.49 27.59
N ALA A 146 -5.99 9.24 28.03
CA ALA A 146 -4.85 8.36 28.13
C ALA A 146 -4.38 7.77 26.77
N LEU A 147 -5.12 7.99 25.66
CA LEU A 147 -4.59 7.78 24.30
C LEU A 147 -3.74 8.99 23.88
N ASN A 148 -4.17 10.21 24.22
CA ASN A 148 -3.41 11.42 23.95
C ASN A 148 -2.07 11.44 24.71
N GLU A 149 -2.02 10.92 25.94
CA GLU A 149 -0.77 10.78 26.69
C GLU A 149 0.24 9.81 26.04
N ALA A 150 -0.25 8.85 25.25
CA ALA A 150 0.57 7.85 24.57
C ALA A 150 1.05 8.28 23.16
N ALA A 151 0.53 9.40 22.64
CA ALA A 151 0.81 9.92 21.30
C ALA A 151 1.95 10.95 21.31
#